data_AF-X1H5Y3-F1
#
_entry.id   AF-X1H5Y3-F1
#
_cell.length_a   1.000
_cell.length_b   1.000
_cell.length_c   1.000
_cell.angle_alpha   90.00
_cell.angle_beta   90.00
_cell.angle_gamma   90.00
#
_symmetry.space_group_name_H-M   'P 1'
#
loop_
_entity.id
_entity.type
_entity.pdbx_description
1 polymer ?
#
loop_
_entity_poly.entity_id
_entity_poly.type
_entity_poly.pdbx_seq_one_letter_code
_entity_poly.pdbx_strand_id
1 'polypeptide(L)' 'LFRFMRELGVSLKDCLTTFNWGIGYYIFVPDYEVGRTIRLGQQAGYELVEIGQVEEGKRQVIFEPENMILPFPGE' A
#
# COMPACT_ATOMS: atom_id res chain seq x y z
N LEU A 1 -8.50 1.52 -13.56
CA LEU A 1 -9.02 0.15 -13.33
C LEU A 1 -9.83 0.05 -12.05
N PHE A 2 -9.23 0.25 -10.87
CA PHE A 2 -9.93 0.05 -9.61
C PHE A 2 -11.18 0.93 -9.40
N ARG A 3 -11.15 2.20 -9.83
CA ARG A 3 -12.35 3.07 -9.83
C ARG A 3 -13.51 2.46 -10.63
N PHE A 4 -13.22 1.90 -11.80
CA PHE A 4 -14.20 1.22 -12.62
C PHE A 4 -14.76 -0.05 -11.95
N MET A 5 -13.91 -0.85 -11.28
CA MET A 5 -14.40 -1.99 -10.49
C MET A 5 -15.35 -1.56 -9.37
N ARG A 6 -15.06 -0.43 -8.72
CA ARG A 6 -15.93 0.15 -7.68
C ARG A 6 -17.27 0.60 -8.26
N GLU A 7 -17.27 1.21 -9.45
CA GLU A 7 -18.50 1.59 -10.18
C GLU A 7 -19.37 0.38 -10.55
N LEU A 8 -18.76 -0.79 -10.80
CA LEU A 8 -19.46 -2.05 -11.04
C LEU A 8 -19.94 -2.76 -9.76
N GLY A 9 -19.70 -2.18 -8.59
CA GLY A 9 -20.17 -2.70 -7.31
C GLY A 9 -19.17 -3.57 -6.54
N VAL A 10 -17.91 -3.67 -6.99
CA VAL A 10 -16.86 -4.34 -6.18
C VAL A 10 -16.58 -3.51 -4.92
N SER A 11 -16.55 -4.16 -3.76
CA SER A 11 -16.32 -3.46 -2.50
C SER A 11 -14.88 -2.96 -2.40
N LEU A 12 -14.64 -1.89 -1.64
CA LEU A 12 -13.28 -1.39 -1.41
C LEU A 12 -12.44 -2.45 -0.71
N LYS A 13 -13.04 -3.16 0.25
CA LYS A 13 -12.39 -4.26 0.97
C LYS A 13 -11.89 -5.32 0.00
N ASP A 14 -12.73 -5.80 -0.90
CA ASP A 14 -12.32 -6.81 -1.90
C ASP A 14 -11.22 -6.27 -2.82
N CYS A 15 -11.32 -5.00 -3.22
CA CYS A 15 -10.26 -4.38 -4.00
C CYS A 15 -8.91 -4.37 -3.27
N LEU A 16 -8.89 -4.11 -1.96
CA LEU A 16 -7.68 -4.03 -1.14
C LEU A 16 -7.13 -5.40 -0.72
N THR A 17 -8.00 -6.41 -0.57
CA THR A 17 -7.59 -7.76 -0.11
C THR A 17 -7.30 -8.73 -1.25
N THR A 18 -7.83 -8.48 -2.45
CA THR A 18 -7.67 -9.38 -3.61
C THR A 18 -6.69 -8.83 -4.64
N PHE A 19 -6.59 -7.51 -4.78
CA PHE A 19 -5.72 -6.88 -5.75
C PHE A 19 -4.69 -5.99 -5.08
N ASN A 20 -3.68 -5.61 -5.85
CA ASN A 20 -2.55 -4.82 -5.37
C ASN A 20 -2.87 -3.32 -5.18
N TRP A 21 -4.08 -2.89 -5.54
CA TRP A 21 -4.52 -1.49 -5.51
C TRP A 21 -3.57 -0.49 -6.22
N GLY A 22 -2.81 -0.97 -7.20
CA GLY A 22 -1.87 -0.16 -8.00
C GLY A 22 -0.43 -0.21 -7.50
N ILE A 23 -0.14 -0.86 -6.37
CA ILE A 23 1.20 -0.98 -5.80
C ILE A 23 1.79 -2.37 -6.11
N GLY A 24 2.78 -2.42 -7.00
CA GLY A 24 3.38 -3.69 -7.42
C GLY A 24 4.32 -4.34 -6.39
N TYR A 25 4.97 -3.52 -5.56
CA TYR A 25 5.96 -3.98 -4.59
C TYR A 25 6.08 -3.02 -3.42
N TYR A 26 6.46 -3.53 -2.25
CA TYR A 26 6.65 -2.77 -1.01
C TYR A 26 8.10 -2.90 -0.55
N ILE A 27 8.72 -1.77 -0.24
CA ILE A 27 10.09 -1.71 0.30
C ILE A 27 10.00 -1.11 1.69
N PHE A 28 10.48 -1.84 2.68
CA PHE A 28 10.62 -1.36 4.05
C PHE A 28 12.04 -0.87 4.27
N VAL A 29 12.19 0.39 4.67
CA VAL A 29 13.48 1.02 4.96
C VAL A 29 13.39 1.82 6.27
N PRO A 30 14.51 2.07 6.95
CA PRO A 30 14.53 3.05 8.03
C PRO A 30 14.09 4.43 7.53
N ASP A 31 13.42 5.20 8.38
CA ASP A 31 12.90 6.55 8.08
C ASP A 31 13.95 7.46 7.40
N TYR A 32 15.18 7.46 7.93
CA TYR A 32 16.28 8.26 7.38
C TYR A 32 16.75 7.83 5.97
N GLU A 33 16.34 6.68 5.45
CA GLU A 33 16.65 6.20 4.09
C GLU A 33 15.52 6.43 3.08
N VAL A 34 14.33 6.86 3.50
CA VAL A 34 13.15 7.03 2.61
C VAL A 34 13.48 7.92 1.41
N GLY A 35 14.00 9.12 1.68
CA GLY A 35 14.34 10.08 0.62
C GLY A 35 15.42 9.57 -0.34
N ARG A 36 16.39 8.80 0.15
CA ARG A 36 17.44 8.21 -0.71
C ARG A 36 16.88 7.09 -1.57
N THR A 37 16.05 6.23 -0.98
CA THR A 37 15.37 5.12 -1.67
C THR A 37 14.51 5.62 -2.83
N ILE A 38 13.68 6.64 -2.61
CA ILE A 38 12.83 7.23 -3.65
C ILE A 38 13.68 7.78 -4.80
N ARG A 39 14.74 8.55 -4.49
CA ARG A 39 15.63 9.12 -5.52
C ARG A 39 16.30 8.05 -6.37
N LEU A 40 16.82 6.99 -5.75
CA LEU A 40 17.46 5.89 -6.48
C LEU A 40 16.46 5.12 -7.35
N GLY A 41 15.24 4.89 -6.84
CA GLY A 41 14.17 4.27 -7.61
C GLY A 41 13.80 5.07 -8.86
N GLN A 42 13.63 6.38 -8.71
CA GLN A 42 13.37 7.30 -9.83
C GLN A 42 14.51 7.30 -10.86
N GLN A 43 15.76 7.33 -10.41
CA GLN A 43 16.93 7.22 -11.28
C GLN A 43 16.99 5.90 -12.05
N ALA A 44 16.49 4.82 -11.44
CA ALA A 44 16.37 3.50 -12.06
C ALA A 44 15.11 3.34 -12.95
N GLY A 45 14.30 4.38 -13.10
CA GLY A 45 13.10 4.37 -13.95
C GLY A 45 11.84 3.83 -13.28
N TYR A 46 11.83 3.70 -11.95
CA TYR A 46 10.66 3.27 -11.19
C TYR A 46 9.92 4.46 -10.55
N GLU A 47 8.59 4.34 -10.47
CA GLU A 47 7.76 5.24 -9.67
C GLU A 47 7.70 4.70 -8.24
N LEU A 48 8.33 5.42 -7.31
CA LEU A 48 8.30 5.12 -5.87
C LEU A 48 7.64 6.26 -5.13
N VAL A 49 6.83 5.90 -4.15
CA VAL A 49 6.13 6.82 -3.26
C VAL A 49 6.14 6.23 -1.85
N GLU A 50 6.32 7.10 -0.85
CA GLU A 50 6.12 6.73 0.55
C GLU A 50 4.62 6.63 0.83
N ILE A 51 4.18 5.44 1.28
CA ILE A 51 2.75 5.12 1.40
C ILE A 51 2.32 4.82 2.84
N GLY A 52 3.24 4.88 3.81
CA GLY A 52 2.95 4.62 5.20
C GLY A 52 4.18 4.23 6.01
N GLN A 53 3.95 3.90 7.27
CA GLN A 53 4.97 3.58 8.26
C GLN A 53 4.61 2.30 9.02
N VAL A 54 5.63 1.64 9.60
CA VAL A 54 5.46 0.49 10.48
C VAL A 54 5.66 0.96 11.91
N GLU A 55 4.67 0.71 12.76
CA GLU A 55 4.69 1.07 14.18
C GLU A 55 4.65 -0.17 15.06
N GLU A 56 5.14 -0.04 16.29
CA GLU A 56 4.94 -1.06 17.31
C GLU A 56 3.46 -1.12 17.69
N GLY A 57 2.87 -2.31 17.63
CA GLY A 57 1.48 -2.50 17.97
C GLY A 57 0.91 -3.82 17.50
N LYS A 58 -0.43 -3.89 17.44
CA LYS A 58 -1.12 -5.05 16.89
C LYS A 58 -0.72 -5.20 15.42
N ARG A 59 -0.30 -6.40 15.03
CA ARG A 59 -0.04 -6.72 13.62
C ARG A 59 -1.34 -6.51 12.82
N GLN A 60 -1.42 -5.44 12.05
CA GLN A 60 -2.58 -5.13 11.20
C GLN A 60 -2.16 -4.07 10.19
N VAL A 61 -2.91 -3.95 9.10
CA VAL A 61 -2.79 -2.82 8.17
C VAL A 61 -3.99 -1.92 8.38
N ILE A 62 -3.74 -0.64 8.61
CA ILE A 62 -4.76 0.40 8.69
C ILE A 62 -4.71 1.16 7.36
N PHE A 63 -5.78 1.06 6.58
CA PHE A 63 -5.91 1.78 5.32
C PHE A 63 -6.67 3.10 5.55
N GLU A 64 -5.97 4.21 5.33
CA GLU A 64 -6.51 5.57 5.45
C GLU A 64 -6.81 6.18 4.08
N PRO A 65 -7.82 7.08 3.98
CA PRO A 65 -8.57 7.72 5.07
C PRO A 65 -9.80 6.95 5.59
N GLU A 66 -10.15 5.81 5.00
CA GLU A 66 -11.37 5.05 5.35
C GLU A 66 -11.31 4.35 6.72
N ASN A 67 -10.18 4.44 7.44
CA ASN A 67 -9.95 3.78 8.73
C ASN A 67 -10.25 2.26 8.68
N MET A 68 -9.97 1.64 7.54
CA MET A 68 -10.29 0.23 7.32
C MET A 68 -9.14 -0.64 7.83
N ILE A 69 -9.45 -1.53 8.77
CA ILE A 69 -8.51 -2.56 9.24
C ILE A 69 -8.57 -3.74 8.25
N LEU A 70 -7.47 -4.02 7.58
CA LEU A 70 -7.36 -5.15 6.66
C LEU A 70 -6.98 -6.44 7.40
N PRO A 71 -7.61 -7.58 7.06
CA PRO A 71 -7.29 -8.87 7.66
C PRO A 71 -5.91 -9.36 7.23
N PHE A 72 -5.37 -10.35 7.95
CA PHE A 72 -4.12 -10.99 7.55
C PHE A 72 -4.29 -11.73 6.22
N PRO A 73 -3.28 -11.68 5.33
CA PRO A 73 -3.24 -12.60 4.21
C PRO A 73 -3.10 -14.05 4.74
N GLY A 74 -4.01 -14.95 4.32
CA GLY A 74 -3.88 -16.39 4.56
C GLY A 74 -4.65 -16.98 5.75
N GLU A 75 -5.75 -16.35 6.20
CA GLU A 75 -6.80 -17.02 6.98
C GLU A 75 -7.89 -17.63 6.07
#